data_AF-A0A8N4ESZ4-F1
#
_entry.id   AF-A0A8N4ESZ4-F1
#
_cell.length_a   1.000
_cell.length_b   1.000
_cell.length_c   1.000
_cell.angle_alpha   90.00
_cell.angle_beta   90.00
_cell.angle_gamma   90.00
#
_symmetry.space_group_name_H-M   'P 1'
#
loop_
_entity.id
_entity.type
_entity.pdbx_description
1 polymer ?
#
loop_
_entity_poly.entity_id
_entity_poly.type
_entity_poly.pdbx_seq_one_letter_code
_entity_poly.pdbx_strand_id
1 'polypeptide(L)'
;MAPKRPEAESPSPTNGSVRKRTAAPPPPPPRRYRSLSEIMCTAKPAPPVTGEYYSDVRCEQCRSGECDEEMLLCDRCDRGYHLFCLRPIVVRVPTGPWLCPSCAGERPFQRFPLMQKKIIDFFRIQRRSIPIAEEKCGLSQDTRKRRRRSLVMHKKRRRILPFTPTENLARRLEQMGSLATALTALKMEFSNELTYMPGMASRSANQAILEKGGMQVLPKEDKETLELCRAMCKKGECPPLIVVYDSLEGFTVQADGQIKDMTFITEYTGDVDYLLNREHDDCDSMMTLLSATNPSNSLVICPDKRGNIARFINGINNHNQLSR
;
A
#
# COMPACT_ATOMS: atom_id res chain seq x y z
N MET A 1 -92.72 8.43 -0.51
CA MET A 1 -92.80 7.20 -1.33
C MET A 1 -91.45 7.01 -2.01
N ALA A 2 -90.77 5.89 -1.74
CA ALA A 2 -89.53 5.51 -2.44
C ALA A 2 -89.81 5.08 -3.89
N PRO A 3 -88.79 5.06 -4.76
CA PRO A 3 -88.33 3.77 -5.30
C PRO A 3 -86.78 3.66 -5.34
N LYS A 4 -86.23 2.60 -4.75
CA LYS A 4 -85.72 1.35 -5.37
C LYS A 4 -84.34 1.48 -6.07
N ARG A 5 -83.37 0.75 -5.50
CA ARG A 5 -82.09 0.32 -6.09
C ARG A 5 -82.28 -0.44 -7.41
N PRO A 6 -81.18 -0.59 -8.17
CA PRO A 6 -80.70 -1.94 -8.45
C PRO A 6 -79.25 -2.19 -8.03
N GLU A 7 -78.98 -3.47 -7.79
CA GLU A 7 -77.75 -4.16 -7.40
C GLU A 7 -76.80 -4.29 -8.62
N ALA A 8 -75.50 -4.03 -8.45
CA ALA A 8 -74.40 -4.98 -8.24
C ALA A 8 -73.94 -5.75 -9.49
N GLU A 9 -72.74 -5.40 -9.99
CA GLU A 9 -71.84 -6.33 -10.68
C GLU A 9 -70.44 -6.25 -10.04
N SER A 10 -69.83 -7.42 -9.92
CA SER A 10 -68.70 -7.79 -9.07
C SER A 10 -67.32 -7.47 -9.66
N PRO A 11 -66.27 -7.42 -8.83
CA PRO A 11 -64.93 -6.99 -9.24
C PRO A 11 -64.08 -8.17 -9.75
N SER A 12 -63.25 -7.91 -10.77
CA SER A 12 -62.15 -8.78 -11.17
C SER A 12 -60.88 -8.47 -10.34
N PRO A 13 -60.09 -9.48 -9.93
CA PRO A 13 -58.96 -9.28 -9.03
C PRO A 13 -57.65 -9.18 -9.79
N THR A 14 -56.78 -8.24 -9.43
CA THR A 14 -55.34 -8.39 -9.66
C THR A 14 -54.53 -8.01 -8.42
N ASN A 15 -53.84 -9.03 -7.94
CA ASN A 15 -52.79 -9.04 -6.93
C ASN A 15 -51.72 -7.96 -7.15
N GLY A 16 -51.17 -7.45 -6.05
CA GLY A 16 -49.86 -6.81 -6.10
C GLY A 16 -49.55 -5.87 -4.94
N SER A 17 -49.30 -6.43 -3.77
CA SER A 17 -48.75 -5.72 -2.59
C SER A 17 -47.46 -4.96 -2.95
N VAL A 18 -47.56 -3.64 -3.12
CA VAL A 18 -46.39 -2.76 -3.20
C VAL A 18 -45.95 -2.42 -1.79
N ARG A 19 -44.93 -3.13 -1.30
CA ARG A 19 -44.18 -2.78 -0.10
C ARG A 19 -43.70 -1.33 -0.21
N LYS A 20 -44.11 -0.47 0.72
CA LYS A 20 -43.55 0.88 0.91
C LYS A 20 -42.04 0.76 1.07
N ARG A 21 -41.27 1.30 0.11
CA ARG A 21 -39.83 1.55 0.27
C ARG A 21 -39.69 2.60 1.36
N THR A 22 -39.02 2.25 2.46
CA THR A 22 -38.52 3.20 3.45
C THR A 22 -37.56 4.15 2.75
N ALA A 23 -37.88 5.44 2.76
CA ALA A 23 -36.97 6.49 2.32
C ALA A 23 -35.75 6.53 3.25
N ALA A 24 -34.56 6.62 2.67
CA ALA A 24 -33.33 6.86 3.44
C ALA A 24 -33.39 8.26 4.10
N PRO A 25 -32.90 8.42 5.34
CA PRO A 25 -32.81 9.73 5.97
C PRO A 25 -31.91 10.66 5.12
N PRO A 26 -32.20 11.97 5.07
CA PRO A 26 -31.38 12.92 4.33
C PRO A 26 -29.95 12.96 4.91
N PRO A 27 -28.93 13.23 4.07
CA PRO A 27 -27.56 13.33 4.54
C PRO A 27 -27.43 14.44 5.59
N PRO A 28 -26.56 14.28 6.60
CA PRO A 28 -26.29 15.35 7.54
C PRO A 28 -25.75 16.58 6.79
N PRO A 29 -26.09 17.81 7.23
CA PRO A 29 -25.56 19.00 6.59
C PRO A 29 -24.03 18.99 6.65
N PRO A 30 -23.34 19.53 5.63
CA PRO A 30 -21.89 19.57 5.61
C PRO A 30 -21.40 20.26 6.88
N ARG A 31 -20.62 19.53 7.70
CA ARG A 31 -19.95 20.12 8.86
C ARG A 31 -19.05 21.23 8.32
N ARG A 32 -19.38 22.49 8.62
CA ARG A 32 -18.49 23.62 8.37
C ARG A 32 -17.26 23.41 9.25
N TYR A 33 -16.19 22.87 8.67
CA TYR A 33 -14.89 22.85 9.32
C TYR A 33 -14.45 24.29 9.53
N ARG A 34 -14.00 24.61 10.74
CA ARG A 34 -13.42 25.91 11.07
C ARG A 34 -12.19 26.11 10.18
N SER A 35 -11.99 27.33 9.70
CA SER A 35 -10.82 27.62 8.87
C SER A 35 -9.54 27.45 9.69
N LEU A 36 -8.44 27.13 9.01
CA LEU A 36 -7.13 26.94 9.64
C LEU A 36 -6.72 28.17 10.49
N SER A 37 -7.08 29.38 10.04
CA SER A 37 -6.89 30.62 10.80
C SER A 37 -7.70 30.67 12.10
N GLU A 38 -8.93 30.15 12.09
CA GLU A 38 -9.83 30.14 13.25
C GLU A 38 -9.41 29.07 14.28
N ILE A 39 -8.88 27.94 13.80
CA ILE A 39 -8.27 26.89 14.63
C ILE A 39 -7.03 27.44 15.33
N MET A 40 -6.16 28.14 14.60
CA MET A 40 -4.92 28.69 15.17
C MET A 40 -5.18 29.85 16.15
N CYS A 41 -6.26 30.61 15.97
CA CYS A 41 -6.64 31.65 16.93
C CYS A 41 -7.19 31.09 18.25
N THR A 42 -7.74 29.86 18.25
CA THR A 42 -8.35 29.25 19.44
C THR A 42 -7.52 28.11 20.06
N ALA A 43 -6.51 27.61 19.35
CA ALA A 43 -5.60 26.59 19.85
C ALA A 43 -4.73 27.15 20.99
N LYS A 44 -4.81 26.51 22.17
CA LYS A 44 -3.90 26.81 23.28
C LYS A 44 -2.49 26.35 22.89
N PRO A 45 -1.43 27.15 23.16
CA PRO A 45 -0.06 26.71 22.95
C PRO A 45 0.20 25.42 23.71
N ALA A 46 0.81 24.44 23.04
CA ALA A 46 1.33 23.27 23.73
C ALA A 46 2.44 23.75 24.70
N PRO A 47 2.43 23.30 25.97
CA PRO A 47 3.51 23.62 26.89
C PRO A 47 4.85 23.10 26.31
N PRO A 48 5.98 23.77 26.60
CA PRO A 48 7.29 23.31 26.17
C PRO A 48 7.54 21.90 26.72
N VAL A 49 8.09 21.02 25.88
CA VAL A 49 8.50 19.66 26.27
C VAL A 49 9.73 19.79 27.18
N THR A 50 9.51 20.00 28.47
CA THR A 50 10.49 19.69 29.51
C THR A 50 10.53 18.17 29.67
N GLY A 51 11.70 17.61 29.98
CA GLY A 51 11.94 16.16 30.10
C GLY A 51 11.18 15.45 31.24
N GLU A 52 10.10 16.05 31.76
CA GLU A 52 9.27 15.54 32.84
C GLU A 52 8.03 14.76 32.32
N TYR A 53 7.88 14.56 31.00
CA TYR A 53 6.66 13.96 30.44
C TYR A 53 6.48 12.45 30.75
N TYR A 54 7.48 11.78 31.32
CA TYR A 54 7.41 10.35 31.67
C TYR A 54 7.40 10.06 33.18
N SER A 55 7.35 11.08 34.05
CA SER A 55 7.44 10.90 35.51
C SER A 55 6.25 10.19 36.17
N ASP A 56 5.20 9.88 35.40
CA ASP A 56 4.00 9.19 35.88
C ASP A 56 3.90 7.72 35.42
N VAL A 57 4.89 7.19 34.68
CA VAL A 57 4.86 5.78 34.26
C VAL A 57 5.12 4.88 35.47
N ARG A 58 4.14 4.03 35.79
CA ARG A 58 4.22 3.06 36.89
C ARG A 58 4.41 1.67 36.35
N CYS A 59 5.19 0.86 37.07
CA CYS A 59 5.31 -0.56 36.79
C CYS A 59 3.95 -1.26 36.98
N GLU A 60 3.45 -1.96 35.97
CA GLU A 60 2.15 -2.66 36.04
C GLU A 60 2.14 -3.79 37.08
N GLN A 61 3.30 -4.33 37.44
CA GLN A 61 3.41 -5.45 38.38
C GLN A 61 3.46 -5.01 39.84
N CYS A 62 4.29 -4.02 40.20
CA CYS A 62 4.43 -3.55 41.59
C CYS A 62 3.70 -2.22 41.86
N ARG A 63 3.16 -1.58 40.82
CA ARG A 63 2.46 -0.28 40.85
C ARG A 63 3.28 0.90 41.37
N SER A 64 4.60 0.72 41.48
CA SER A 64 5.57 1.77 41.83
C SER A 64 6.17 2.41 40.57
N GLY A 65 6.49 3.69 40.64
CA GLY A 65 7.27 4.43 39.65
C GLY A 65 8.73 4.66 40.07
N GLU A 66 9.16 4.08 41.19
CA GLU A 66 10.55 4.13 41.65
C GLU A 66 11.42 3.18 40.82
N CYS A 67 12.68 3.54 40.56
CA CYS A 67 13.61 2.80 39.68
C CYS A 67 13.21 2.82 38.19
N ASP A 68 12.84 4.00 37.70
CA ASP A 68 12.55 4.28 36.29
C ASP A 68 13.71 3.95 35.35
N GLU A 69 14.96 4.11 35.80
CA GLU A 69 16.17 3.72 35.05
C GLU A 69 16.22 2.21 34.69
N GLU A 70 15.54 1.37 35.47
CA GLU A 70 15.46 -0.09 35.26
C GLU A 70 14.06 -0.53 34.78
N MET A 71 13.31 0.40 34.17
CA MET A 71 11.97 0.16 33.66
C MET A 71 11.98 -0.04 32.13
N LEU A 72 11.35 -1.13 31.69
CA LEU A 72 11.05 -1.40 30.29
C LEU A 72 9.66 -0.90 29.94
N LEU A 73 9.55 -0.24 28.78
CA LEU A 73 8.26 0.05 28.16
C LEU A 73 7.94 -1.03 27.14
N CYS A 74 6.66 -1.43 27.09
CA CYS A 74 6.17 -2.32 26.04
C CYS A 74 6.05 -1.56 24.72
N ASP A 75 6.73 -1.99 23.66
CA ASP A 75 6.70 -1.33 22.34
C ASP A 75 5.32 -1.34 21.64
N ARG A 76 4.32 -2.03 22.22
CA ARG A 76 2.94 -2.04 21.71
C ARG A 76 2.00 -1.10 22.48
N CYS A 77 2.13 -1.03 23.81
CA CYS A 77 1.12 -0.40 24.67
C CYS A 77 1.68 0.64 25.63
N ASP A 78 2.98 0.92 25.54
CA ASP A 78 3.73 1.91 26.33
C ASP A 78 3.63 1.72 27.85
N ARG A 79 3.16 0.56 28.32
CA ARG A 79 3.10 0.25 29.75
C ARG A 79 4.48 -0.13 30.29
N GLY A 80 4.79 0.38 31.49
CA GLY A 80 6.06 0.17 32.17
C GLY A 80 6.12 -1.11 32.99
N TYR A 81 7.28 -1.77 33.00
CA TYR A 81 7.60 -2.93 33.82
C TYR A 81 9.06 -2.85 34.28
N HIS A 82 9.33 -2.96 35.58
CA HIS A 82 10.71 -3.11 36.02
C HIS A 82 11.30 -4.44 35.53
N LEU A 83 12.56 -4.40 35.13
CA LEU A 83 13.39 -5.54 34.74
C LEU A 83 13.29 -6.71 35.75
N PHE A 84 13.31 -6.39 37.05
CA PHE A 84 13.23 -7.35 38.16
C PHE A 84 11.80 -7.77 38.53
N CYS A 85 10.76 -7.04 38.09
CA CYS A 85 9.37 -7.42 38.32
C CYS A 85 8.86 -8.46 37.30
N LEU A 86 9.57 -8.64 36.19
CA LEU A 86 9.22 -9.61 35.15
C LEU A 86 9.53 -11.06 35.57
N ARG A 87 8.78 -12.01 35.02
CA ARG A 87 8.99 -13.44 35.19
C ARG A 87 9.02 -14.12 33.81
N PRO A 88 10.16 -14.71 33.37
CA PRO A 88 11.46 -14.75 34.06
C PRO A 88 12.08 -13.35 34.24
N ILE A 89 12.94 -13.19 35.25
CA ILE A 89 13.62 -11.91 35.55
C ILE A 89 14.48 -11.51 34.35
N VAL A 90 14.34 -10.26 33.91
CA VAL A 90 15.14 -9.70 32.83
C VAL A 90 16.30 -8.96 33.45
N VAL A 91 17.54 -9.38 33.18
CA VAL A 91 18.74 -8.81 33.82
C VAL A 91 19.32 -7.60 33.07
N ARG A 92 18.84 -7.34 31.85
CA ARG A 92 19.25 -6.23 30.98
C ARG A 92 18.18 -5.96 29.94
N VAL A 93 18.10 -4.72 29.48
CA VAL A 93 17.24 -4.34 28.35
C VAL A 93 17.52 -5.26 27.15
N PRO A 94 16.52 -5.96 26.59
CA PRO A 94 16.70 -6.82 25.43
C PRO A 94 17.18 -6.05 24.20
N THR A 95 17.98 -6.70 23.35
CA THR A 95 18.31 -6.14 22.03
C THR A 95 17.13 -6.37 21.09
N GLY A 96 16.46 -5.30 20.66
CA GLY A 96 15.28 -5.35 19.80
C GLY A 96 13.96 -5.21 20.57
N PRO A 97 12.81 -5.42 19.92
CA PRO A 97 11.53 -5.07 20.50
C PRO A 97 11.15 -5.97 21.67
N TRP A 98 10.64 -5.37 22.74
CA TRP A 98 10.13 -6.05 23.93
C TRP A 98 8.63 -5.82 24.09
N LEU A 99 7.90 -6.92 24.30
CA LEU A 99 6.46 -6.91 24.54
C LEU A 99 6.17 -7.41 25.96
N CYS A 100 5.29 -6.72 26.67
CA CYS A 100 4.89 -7.13 28.01
C CYS A 100 4.10 -8.46 28.00
N PRO A 101 3.96 -9.17 29.14
CA PRO A 101 3.25 -10.45 29.20
C PRO A 101 1.82 -10.40 28.64
N SER A 102 1.11 -9.27 28.83
CA SER A 102 -0.21 -9.05 28.25
C SER A 102 -0.18 -8.96 26.72
N CYS A 103 0.83 -8.28 26.17
CA CYS A 103 1.03 -8.14 24.72
C CYS A 103 1.74 -9.33 24.07
N ALA A 104 2.46 -10.14 24.85
CA ALA A 104 3.15 -11.34 24.41
C ALA A 104 2.20 -12.56 24.32
N GLY A 105 1.17 -12.60 25.17
CA GLY A 105 0.09 -13.61 25.13
C GLY A 105 -1.04 -13.26 24.16
N GLU A 106 -1.23 -11.96 23.87
CA GLU A 106 -1.91 -11.56 22.65
C GLU A 106 -1.05 -12.01 21.48
N ARG A 107 -1.66 -12.78 20.59
CA ARG A 107 -1.00 -13.34 19.41
C ARG A 107 -0.08 -12.26 18.80
N PRO A 108 1.08 -12.65 18.22
CA PRO A 108 1.74 -11.79 17.24
C PRO A 108 0.64 -11.22 16.36
N PHE A 109 0.77 -9.95 15.91
CA PHE A 109 -0.08 -9.38 14.85
C PHE A 109 -0.61 -10.51 14.00
N GLN A 110 -1.92 -10.57 13.69
CA GLN A 110 -2.38 -11.58 12.74
C GLN A 110 -1.58 -11.40 11.44
N ARG A 111 -0.41 -12.06 11.37
CA ARG A 111 0.06 -12.87 10.29
C ARG A 111 -1.19 -13.67 10.05
N PHE A 112 -1.98 -13.22 9.09
CA PHE A 112 -2.53 -14.19 8.20
C PHE A 112 -1.30 -14.69 7.45
N PRO A 113 -0.63 -15.80 7.85
CA PRO A 113 0.23 -16.45 6.91
C PRO A 113 -0.70 -16.83 5.77
N LEU A 114 -0.68 -16.04 4.71
CA LEU A 114 -1.21 -16.49 3.46
C LEU A 114 -0.35 -17.71 3.15
N MET A 115 -0.95 -18.88 3.31
CA MET A 115 -0.30 -20.14 2.97
C MET A 115 0.26 -20.00 1.56
N GLN A 116 1.42 -20.58 1.28
CA GLN A 116 2.08 -20.46 -0.02
C GLN A 116 1.13 -20.70 -1.21
N LYS A 117 0.19 -21.65 -1.07
CA LYS A 117 -0.89 -21.89 -2.06
C LYS A 117 -1.75 -20.63 -2.30
N LYS A 118 -2.20 -19.98 -1.23
CA LYS A 118 -2.97 -18.73 -1.27
C LYS A 118 -2.16 -17.57 -1.85
N ILE A 119 -0.84 -17.50 -1.57
CA ILE A 119 0.03 -16.46 -2.15
C ILE A 119 0.11 -16.62 -3.68
N ILE A 120 0.36 -17.84 -4.17
CA ILE A 120 0.43 -18.12 -5.61
C ILE A 120 -0.86 -17.71 -6.31
N ASP A 121 -2.00 -18.07 -5.74
CA ASP A 121 -3.31 -17.76 -6.31
C ASP A 121 -3.62 -16.25 -6.23
N PHE A 122 -3.25 -15.59 -5.12
CA PHE A 122 -3.43 -14.15 -4.90
C PHE A 122 -2.69 -13.31 -5.96
N PHE A 123 -1.44 -13.68 -6.24
CA PHE A 123 -0.59 -12.98 -7.22
C PHE A 123 -0.68 -13.55 -8.64
N ARG A 124 -1.53 -14.56 -8.88
CA ARG A 124 -1.68 -15.26 -10.17
C ARG A 124 -0.32 -15.74 -10.73
N ILE A 125 0.54 -16.25 -9.86
CA ILE A 125 1.91 -16.69 -10.23
C ILE A 125 1.82 -17.90 -11.15
N GLN A 126 2.53 -17.84 -12.29
CA GLN A 126 2.62 -18.94 -13.24
C GLN A 126 3.45 -20.08 -12.63
N ARG A 127 2.83 -21.25 -12.42
CA ARG A 127 3.56 -22.45 -11.98
C ARG A 127 4.39 -23.00 -13.13
N ARG A 128 5.70 -23.09 -12.96
CA ARG A 128 6.53 -23.99 -13.79
C ARG A 128 6.18 -25.42 -13.40
N SER A 129 5.81 -26.26 -14.37
CA SER A 129 5.95 -27.71 -14.20
C SER A 129 7.43 -27.99 -13.92
N ILE A 130 7.72 -28.69 -12.83
CA ILE A 130 9.08 -29.13 -12.50
C ILE A 130 9.22 -30.56 -13.04
N PRO A 131 9.95 -30.82 -14.14
CA PRO A 131 10.58 -32.12 -14.28
C PRO A 131 11.73 -32.15 -13.27
N ILE A 132 11.68 -33.12 -12.36
CA ILE A 132 12.83 -33.47 -11.51
C ILE A 132 13.90 -34.00 -12.46
N ALA A 133 14.91 -33.19 -12.76
CA ALA A 133 16.12 -33.63 -13.43
C ALA A 133 17.31 -32.85 -12.85
N GLU A 134 18.33 -33.62 -12.53
CA GLU A 134 19.51 -33.30 -11.74
C GLU A 134 20.37 -32.16 -12.30
N GLU A 135 21.17 -31.59 -11.39
CA GLU A 135 22.24 -30.65 -11.64
C GLU A 135 23.07 -30.99 -12.89
N LYS A 136 23.41 -29.95 -13.67
CA LYS A 136 24.78 -29.76 -14.14
C LYS A 136 25.10 -28.28 -14.30
N CYS A 137 26.07 -27.84 -13.50
CA CYS A 137 26.81 -26.60 -13.67
C CYS A 137 27.53 -26.63 -15.03
N GLY A 138 27.25 -25.64 -15.89
CA GLY A 138 27.91 -25.44 -17.17
C GLY A 138 28.53 -24.04 -17.21
N LEU A 139 29.82 -23.96 -16.89
CA LEU A 139 30.67 -22.81 -17.13
C LEU A 139 30.76 -22.54 -18.64
N SER A 140 30.17 -21.44 -19.12
CA SER A 140 30.43 -20.93 -20.47
C SER A 140 31.64 -19.99 -20.42
N GLN A 141 32.78 -20.51 -20.89
CA GLN A 141 33.97 -19.71 -21.18
C GLN A 141 33.72 -18.94 -22.48
N ASP A 142 33.47 -17.64 -22.38
CA ASP A 142 33.48 -16.79 -23.57
C ASP A 142 34.79 -16.00 -23.68
N THR A 143 35.46 -16.22 -24.80
CA THR A 143 36.82 -15.80 -25.08
C THR A 143 36.92 -14.27 -25.23
N ARG A 144 37.85 -13.67 -24.49
CA ARG A 144 38.15 -12.24 -24.51
C ARG A 144 38.74 -11.82 -25.87
N LYS A 145 37.92 -11.20 -26.75
CA LYS A 145 38.44 -10.33 -27.82
C LYS A 145 38.58 -8.89 -27.30
N ARG A 146 39.81 -8.55 -26.92
CA ARG A 146 40.26 -7.21 -26.49
C ARG A 146 40.27 -6.25 -27.68
N ARG A 147 39.21 -5.45 -27.86
CA ARG A 147 39.25 -4.25 -28.72
C ARG A 147 39.72 -3.04 -27.90
N ARG A 148 40.78 -2.38 -28.39
CA ARG A 148 41.36 -1.15 -27.83
C ARG A 148 40.29 -0.07 -27.71
N ARG A 149 40.17 0.52 -26.51
CA ARG A 149 39.27 1.65 -26.22
C ARG A 149 39.84 2.93 -26.82
N SER A 150 39.04 3.64 -27.60
CA SER A 150 39.17 5.08 -27.76
C SER A 150 38.75 5.74 -26.44
N LEU A 151 39.59 6.61 -25.88
CA LEU A 151 39.29 7.40 -24.68
C LEU A 151 38.35 8.56 -25.05
N VAL A 152 37.11 8.23 -25.40
CA VAL A 152 36.01 9.18 -25.36
C VAL A 152 35.19 8.83 -24.13
N MET A 153 35.17 9.73 -23.15
CA MET A 153 34.24 9.68 -22.02
C MET A 153 32.81 9.79 -22.56
N HIS A 154 32.23 8.66 -22.99
CA HIS A 154 30.79 8.57 -23.09
C HIS A 154 30.25 8.76 -21.66
N LYS A 155 29.60 9.90 -21.40
CA LYS A 155 28.76 10.05 -20.21
C LYS A 155 27.92 8.77 -20.10
N LYS A 156 28.12 7.98 -19.04
CA LYS A 156 27.33 6.75 -18.78
C LYS A 156 25.87 7.14 -18.95
N ARG A 157 25.20 6.62 -19.99
CA ARG A 157 23.77 6.81 -20.13
C ARG A 157 23.11 6.21 -18.90
N ARG A 158 22.33 7.02 -18.18
CA ARG A 158 21.47 6.55 -17.09
C ARG A 158 20.43 5.64 -17.73
N ARG A 159 20.55 4.33 -17.54
CA ARG A 159 19.68 3.30 -18.09
C ARG A 159 18.98 2.58 -16.94
N ILE A 160 17.73 2.20 -17.13
CA ILE A 160 16.99 1.42 -16.14
C ILE A 160 17.64 0.04 -15.98
N LEU A 161 17.82 -0.38 -14.73
CA LEU A 161 18.31 -1.71 -14.36
C LEU A 161 17.15 -2.57 -13.85
N PRO A 162 17.13 -3.88 -14.14
CA PRO A 162 16.17 -4.77 -13.49
C PRO A 162 16.46 -4.89 -12.00
N PHE A 163 15.43 -5.14 -11.19
CA PHE A 163 15.64 -5.49 -9.79
C PHE A 163 16.28 -6.87 -9.66
N THR A 164 16.94 -7.11 -8.53
CA THR A 164 17.48 -8.43 -8.17
C THR A 164 16.60 -9.02 -7.07
N PRO A 165 15.84 -10.09 -7.34
CA PRO A 165 14.99 -10.73 -6.33
C PRO A 165 15.83 -11.33 -5.21
N THR A 166 15.24 -11.43 -4.02
CA THR A 166 15.84 -12.17 -2.90
C THR A 166 16.03 -13.64 -3.29
N GLU A 167 17.21 -14.21 -3.09
CA GLU A 167 17.47 -15.62 -3.50
C GLU A 167 16.64 -16.62 -2.68
N ASN A 168 16.54 -16.38 -1.37
CA ASN A 168 15.79 -17.22 -0.44
C ASN A 168 14.28 -17.18 -0.75
N LEU A 169 13.72 -18.33 -1.15
CA LEU A 169 12.31 -18.47 -1.51
C LEU A 169 11.37 -18.15 -0.35
N ALA A 170 11.70 -18.57 0.88
CA ALA A 170 10.87 -18.29 2.06
C ALA A 170 10.79 -16.77 2.30
N ARG A 171 11.91 -16.06 2.17
CA ARG A 171 11.93 -14.60 2.30
C ARG A 171 11.14 -13.90 1.19
N ARG A 172 11.22 -14.37 -0.06
CA ARG A 172 10.35 -13.86 -1.15
C ARG A 172 8.87 -14.08 -0.87
N LEU A 173 8.51 -15.22 -0.29
CA LEU A 173 7.13 -15.49 0.11
C LEU A 173 6.67 -14.57 1.25
N GLU A 174 7.54 -14.22 2.19
CA GLU A 174 7.26 -13.21 3.23
C GLU A 174 7.07 -11.81 2.63
N GLN A 175 7.93 -11.41 1.69
CA GLN A 175 7.82 -10.14 0.95
C GLN A 175 6.46 -10.04 0.24
N MET A 176 6.10 -11.04 -0.57
CA MET A 176 4.79 -11.10 -1.22
C MET A 176 3.63 -11.20 -0.22
N GLY A 177 3.81 -11.97 0.85
CA GLY A 177 2.81 -12.11 1.91
C GLY A 177 2.47 -10.78 2.58
N SER A 178 3.48 -9.95 2.86
CA SER A 178 3.29 -8.63 3.47
C SER A 178 2.41 -7.71 2.61
N LEU A 179 2.65 -7.67 1.30
CA LEU A 179 1.84 -6.92 0.34
C LEU A 179 0.40 -7.43 0.30
N ALA A 180 0.23 -8.75 0.23
CA ALA A 180 -1.10 -9.33 0.18
C ALA A 180 -1.89 -9.10 1.49
N THR A 181 -1.22 -9.08 2.65
CA THR A 181 -1.83 -8.67 3.92
C THR A 181 -2.30 -7.22 3.87
N ALA A 182 -1.47 -6.28 3.40
CA ALA A 182 -1.84 -4.87 3.30
C ALA A 182 -3.03 -4.64 2.34
N LEU A 183 -3.00 -5.26 1.15
CA LEU A 183 -4.11 -5.23 0.19
C LEU A 183 -5.39 -5.82 0.78
N THR A 184 -5.30 -6.93 1.52
CA THR A 184 -6.45 -7.54 2.19
C THR A 184 -7.03 -6.62 3.27
N ALA A 185 -6.19 -5.95 4.05
CA ALA A 185 -6.62 -5.00 5.08
C ALA A 185 -7.40 -3.82 4.48
N LEU A 186 -6.99 -3.37 3.29
CA LEU A 186 -7.68 -2.32 2.52
C LEU A 186 -8.81 -2.85 1.63
N LYS A 187 -9.13 -4.15 1.68
CA LYS A 187 -10.16 -4.80 0.83
C LYS A 187 -9.90 -4.61 -0.67
N MET A 188 -8.64 -4.63 -1.07
CA MET A 188 -8.20 -4.46 -2.44
C MET A 188 -7.87 -5.78 -3.13
N GLU A 189 -8.07 -5.80 -4.44
CA GLU A 189 -7.55 -6.82 -5.34
C GLU A 189 -6.14 -6.46 -5.80
N PHE A 190 -5.27 -7.47 -5.93
CA PHE A 190 -3.96 -7.27 -6.54
C PHE A 190 -4.08 -7.06 -8.05
N SER A 191 -3.43 -6.01 -8.57
CA SER A 191 -3.24 -5.78 -10.00
C SER A 191 -1.88 -5.15 -10.28
N ASN A 192 -1.08 -5.79 -11.13
CA ASN A 192 0.17 -5.25 -11.66
C ASN A 192 0.00 -4.58 -13.03
N GLU A 193 -1.22 -4.21 -13.39
CA GLU A 193 -1.53 -3.56 -14.66
C GLU A 193 -2.52 -2.40 -14.44
N LEU A 194 -2.50 -1.41 -15.34
CA LEU A 194 -3.57 -0.42 -15.44
C LEU A 194 -4.87 -1.11 -15.91
N THR A 195 -5.93 -0.92 -15.14
CA THR A 195 -7.25 -1.50 -15.41
C THR A 195 -8.22 -0.44 -15.91
N TYR A 196 -9.10 -0.82 -16.84
CA TYR A 196 -10.05 0.09 -17.47
C TYR A 196 -11.46 -0.47 -17.29
N MET A 197 -12.21 0.11 -16.35
CA MET A 197 -13.50 -0.44 -15.91
C MET A 197 -14.67 0.22 -16.65
N PRO A 198 -15.80 -0.49 -16.83
CA PRO A 198 -17.03 0.12 -17.33
C PRO A 198 -17.45 1.31 -16.46
N GLY A 199 -17.79 2.44 -17.10
CA GLY A 199 -18.16 3.68 -16.42
C GLY A 199 -16.98 4.57 -16.00
N MET A 200 -15.74 4.12 -16.22
CA MET A 200 -14.52 4.91 -16.02
C MET A 200 -13.88 5.23 -17.38
N ALA A 201 -12.64 5.73 -17.38
CA ALA A 201 -11.92 5.99 -18.62
C ALA A 201 -11.66 4.72 -19.43
N SER A 202 -11.81 4.81 -20.75
CA SER A 202 -11.49 3.71 -21.65
C SER A 202 -9.98 3.63 -21.89
N ARG A 203 -9.48 2.45 -22.29
CA ARG A 203 -8.08 2.30 -22.71
C ARG A 203 -7.70 3.24 -23.86
N SER A 204 -8.63 3.52 -24.76
CA SER A 204 -8.41 4.44 -25.88
C SER A 204 -8.26 5.90 -25.45
N ALA A 205 -8.68 6.29 -24.24
CA ALA A 205 -8.44 7.63 -23.71
C ALA A 205 -6.98 7.83 -23.27
N ASN A 206 -6.30 6.76 -22.85
CA ASN A 206 -4.91 6.81 -22.42
C ASN A 206 -3.95 6.86 -23.63
N GLN A 207 -3.78 8.06 -24.18
CA GLN A 207 -2.87 8.32 -25.29
C GLN A 207 -1.85 9.38 -24.89
N ALA A 208 -0.57 9.01 -24.80
CA ALA A 208 0.51 9.91 -24.38
C ALA A 208 0.67 11.16 -25.27
N ILE A 209 0.20 11.12 -26.52
CA ILE A 209 0.19 12.28 -27.42
C ILE A 209 -0.71 13.43 -26.93
N LEU A 210 -1.62 13.16 -25.99
CA LEU A 210 -2.52 14.15 -25.40
C LEU A 210 -1.88 14.90 -24.22
N GLU A 211 -0.70 14.46 -23.75
CA GLU A 211 0.01 15.09 -22.64
C GLU A 211 0.41 16.53 -22.98
N LYS A 212 0.02 17.47 -22.13
CA LYS A 212 0.37 18.88 -22.30
C LYS A 212 1.88 19.05 -22.11
N GLY A 213 2.55 19.52 -23.16
CA GLY A 213 4.02 19.66 -23.16
C GLY A 213 4.78 18.41 -23.63
N GLY A 214 4.05 17.35 -23.99
CA GLY A 214 4.62 16.10 -24.50
C GLY A 214 5.12 15.18 -23.39
N MET A 215 5.17 13.88 -23.71
CA MET A 215 5.62 12.84 -22.79
C MET A 215 6.89 12.18 -23.32
N GLN A 216 7.87 11.99 -22.45
CA GLN A 216 9.12 11.30 -22.81
C GLN A 216 8.85 9.86 -23.30
N VAL A 217 9.48 9.48 -24.40
CA VAL A 217 9.35 8.13 -24.96
C VAL A 217 10.39 7.22 -24.32
N LEU A 218 9.94 6.13 -23.70
CA LEU A 218 10.83 5.14 -23.12
C LEU A 218 11.67 4.45 -24.23
N PRO A 219 13.02 4.47 -24.13
CA PRO A 219 13.90 3.79 -25.09
C PRO A 219 13.63 2.29 -25.19
N LYS A 220 13.96 1.69 -26.34
CA LYS A 220 13.75 0.25 -26.57
C LYS A 220 14.43 -0.63 -25.52
N GLU A 221 15.66 -0.29 -25.13
CA GLU A 221 16.44 -1.04 -24.13
C GLU A 221 15.80 -0.99 -22.72
N ASP A 222 15.18 0.12 -22.37
CA ASP A 222 14.48 0.29 -21.10
C ASP A 222 13.13 -0.43 -21.13
N LYS A 223 12.42 -0.42 -22.27
CA LYS A 223 11.22 -1.24 -22.50
C LYS A 223 11.51 -2.73 -22.31
N GLU A 224 12.60 -3.24 -22.88
CA GLU A 224 13.04 -4.63 -22.69
C GLU A 224 13.33 -4.94 -21.21
N THR A 225 13.89 -3.98 -20.48
CA THR A 225 14.17 -4.11 -19.04
C THR A 225 12.88 -4.15 -18.22
N LEU A 226 11.88 -3.33 -18.55
CA LEU A 226 10.55 -3.37 -17.93
C LEU A 226 9.83 -4.71 -18.20
N GLU A 227 9.88 -5.21 -19.44
CA GLU A 227 9.29 -6.50 -19.80
C GLU A 227 9.95 -7.67 -19.05
N LEU A 228 11.27 -7.62 -18.86
CA LEU A 228 11.99 -8.58 -18.01
C LEU A 228 11.44 -8.54 -16.58
N CYS A 229 11.33 -7.36 -15.97
CA CYS A 229 10.79 -7.20 -14.61
C CYS A 229 9.35 -7.72 -14.49
N ARG A 230 8.49 -7.44 -15.47
CA ARG A 230 7.12 -7.97 -15.54
C ARG A 230 7.11 -9.50 -15.60
N ALA A 231 7.97 -10.09 -16.43
CA ALA A 231 8.08 -11.54 -16.56
C ALA A 231 8.60 -12.21 -15.28
N MET A 232 9.49 -11.55 -14.53
CA MET A 232 9.96 -12.00 -13.22
C MET A 232 8.81 -11.99 -12.20
N CYS A 233 8.07 -10.89 -12.09
CA CYS A 233 6.90 -10.80 -11.19
C CYS A 233 5.86 -11.89 -11.48
N LYS A 234 5.58 -12.18 -12.77
CA LYS A 234 4.66 -13.28 -13.17
C LYS A 234 5.11 -14.67 -12.70
N LYS A 235 6.41 -14.85 -12.41
CA LYS A 235 7.00 -16.10 -11.90
C LYS A 235 7.18 -16.09 -10.37
N GLY A 236 6.74 -15.04 -9.67
CA GLY A 236 6.92 -14.90 -8.22
C GLY A 236 8.31 -14.37 -7.82
N GLU A 237 9.07 -13.85 -8.78
CA GLU A 237 10.32 -13.12 -8.54
C GLU A 237 9.98 -11.64 -8.42
N CYS A 238 9.76 -11.18 -7.18
CA CYS A 238 9.44 -9.78 -6.86
C CYS A 238 10.70 -8.96 -6.53
N PRO A 239 10.65 -7.62 -6.64
CA PRO A 239 11.69 -6.76 -6.09
C PRO A 239 11.81 -7.01 -4.58
N PRO A 240 13.01 -6.84 -3.98
CA PRO A 240 13.25 -7.14 -2.56
C PRO A 240 12.67 -6.03 -1.69
N LEU A 241 11.33 -6.00 -1.59
CA LEU A 241 10.54 -5.00 -0.89
C LEU A 241 9.62 -5.71 0.11
N ILE A 242 9.43 -5.07 1.26
CA ILE A 242 8.51 -5.54 2.29
C ILE A 242 7.57 -4.41 2.70
N VAL A 243 6.27 -4.73 2.82
CA VAL A 243 5.28 -3.79 3.34
C VAL A 243 5.27 -3.89 4.87
N VAL A 244 5.43 -2.76 5.55
CA VAL A 244 5.52 -2.65 7.01
C VAL A 244 4.49 -1.64 7.49
N TYR A 245 3.83 -1.92 8.61
CA TYR A 245 2.92 -0.96 9.23
C TYR A 245 3.68 -0.09 10.24
N ASP A 246 3.56 1.21 10.11
CA ASP A 246 4.02 2.25 11.02
C ASP A 246 2.82 2.96 11.64
N SER A 247 2.90 3.33 12.92
CA SER A 247 1.77 3.92 13.65
C SER A 247 1.46 5.36 13.24
N LEU A 248 2.44 6.08 12.67
CA LEU A 248 2.30 7.46 12.22
C LEU A 248 2.01 7.53 10.73
N GLU A 249 2.64 6.66 9.94
CA GLU A 249 2.59 6.70 8.47
C GLU A 249 1.65 5.65 7.87
N GLY A 250 1.15 4.69 8.64
CA GLY A 250 0.32 3.60 8.15
C GLY A 250 1.15 2.54 7.41
N PHE A 251 0.66 2.02 6.29
CA PHE A 251 1.43 1.05 5.49
C PHE A 251 2.54 1.74 4.70
N THR A 252 3.77 1.29 4.92
CA THR A 252 5.00 1.78 4.30
C THR A 252 5.70 0.66 3.54
N VAL A 253 6.61 1.01 2.63
CA VAL A 253 7.43 0.05 1.89
C VAL A 253 8.90 0.25 2.24
N GLN A 254 9.56 -0.83 2.66
CA GLN A 254 10.98 -0.84 2.99
C GLN A 254 11.74 -1.75 2.04
N ALA A 255 12.99 -1.39 1.74
CA ALA A 255 13.91 -2.27 1.02
C ALA A 255 14.32 -3.42 1.95
N ASP A 256 14.11 -4.65 1.49
CA ASP A 256 14.46 -5.90 2.19
C ASP A 256 15.64 -6.61 1.52
N GLY A 257 16.47 -5.81 0.86
CA GLY A 257 17.64 -6.23 0.10
C GLY A 257 18.27 -5.03 -0.60
N GLN A 258 19.45 -5.25 -1.20
CA GLN A 258 20.15 -4.17 -1.90
C GLN A 258 19.41 -3.77 -3.19
N ILE A 259 19.12 -2.48 -3.32
CA ILE A 259 18.58 -1.87 -4.54
C ILE A 259 19.63 -0.92 -5.09
N LYS A 260 20.10 -1.17 -6.31
CA LYS A 260 21.14 -0.34 -6.94
C LYS A 260 20.51 0.95 -7.47
N ASP A 261 21.33 1.98 -7.62
CA ASP A 261 20.94 3.18 -8.35
C ASP A 261 20.45 2.80 -9.76
N MET A 262 19.42 3.51 -10.24
CA MET A 262 18.72 3.26 -11.50
C MET A 262 17.93 1.93 -11.60
N THR A 263 17.75 1.19 -10.50
CA THR A 263 16.91 -0.02 -10.50
C THR A 263 15.42 0.32 -10.63
N PHE A 264 14.74 -0.35 -11.55
CA PHE A 264 13.27 -0.35 -11.63
C PHE A 264 12.66 -0.98 -10.38
N ILE A 265 11.77 -0.25 -9.71
CA ILE A 265 11.10 -0.71 -8.49
C ILE A 265 9.76 -1.36 -8.86
N THR A 266 8.80 -0.57 -9.36
CA THR A 266 7.47 -1.02 -9.74
C THR A 266 6.76 0.02 -10.61
N GLU A 267 5.76 -0.40 -11.39
CA GLU A 267 4.80 0.52 -12.00
C GLU A 267 3.76 0.94 -10.96
N TYR A 268 3.24 2.17 -11.07
CA TYR A 268 2.07 2.60 -10.31
C TYR A 268 0.81 2.11 -11.04
N THR A 269 -0.02 1.29 -10.38
CA THR A 269 -1.15 0.61 -11.03
C THR A 269 -2.45 0.80 -10.27
N GLY A 270 -3.57 0.71 -10.99
CA GLY A 270 -4.91 0.84 -10.47
C GLY A 270 -5.93 1.05 -11.59
N ASP A 271 -7.18 1.30 -11.21
CA ASP A 271 -8.23 1.63 -12.16
C ASP A 271 -7.97 3.02 -12.75
N VAL A 272 -8.03 3.15 -14.07
CA VAL A 272 -7.84 4.44 -14.75
C VAL A 272 -9.19 5.14 -14.88
N ASP A 273 -9.25 6.38 -14.42
CA ASP A 273 -10.44 7.23 -14.51
C ASP A 273 -10.11 8.61 -15.07
N TYR A 274 -11.15 9.36 -15.42
CA TYR A 274 -11.02 10.78 -15.66
C TYR A 274 -10.84 11.52 -14.34
N LEU A 275 -9.93 12.50 -14.32
CA LEU A 275 -9.67 13.31 -13.12
C LEU A 275 -10.94 14.03 -12.63
N LEU A 276 -11.79 14.51 -13.55
CA LEU A 276 -13.07 15.15 -13.21
C LEU A 276 -14.02 14.22 -12.44
N ASN A 277 -13.96 12.90 -12.69
CA ASN A 277 -14.82 11.95 -11.99
C ASN A 277 -14.40 11.75 -10.52
N ARG A 278 -13.21 12.24 -10.14
CA ARG A 278 -12.57 12.02 -8.84
C ARG A 278 -12.39 13.29 -8.02
N GLU A 279 -13.03 14.40 -8.40
CA GLU A 279 -12.91 15.69 -7.68
C GLU A 279 -13.33 15.62 -6.20
N HIS A 280 -14.25 14.72 -5.88
CA HIS A 280 -14.82 14.54 -4.54
C HIS A 280 -14.41 13.18 -3.93
N ASP A 281 -13.41 12.52 -4.50
CA ASP A 281 -12.92 11.23 -4.04
C ASP A 281 -12.01 11.40 -2.81
N ASP A 282 -12.13 10.51 -1.83
CA ASP A 282 -11.36 10.51 -0.58
C ASP A 282 -10.13 9.59 -0.61
N CYS A 283 -9.82 9.00 -1.77
CA CYS A 283 -8.64 8.18 -1.97
C CYS A 283 -7.34 9.01 -1.81
N ASP A 284 -6.55 8.64 -0.80
CA ASP A 284 -5.25 9.23 -0.47
C ASP A 284 -4.10 8.85 -1.42
N SER A 285 -4.36 7.94 -2.37
CA SER A 285 -3.35 7.29 -3.20
C SER A 285 -3.60 7.51 -4.70
N MET A 286 -4.28 8.59 -5.09
CA MET A 286 -4.45 8.92 -6.50
C MET A 286 -3.12 9.35 -7.13
N MET A 287 -2.86 8.92 -8.36
CA MET A 287 -1.65 9.27 -9.11
C MET A 287 -2.02 9.77 -10.50
N THR A 288 -1.57 10.96 -10.88
CA THR A 288 -1.81 11.51 -12.23
C THR A 288 -1.19 10.60 -13.30
N LEU A 289 -1.99 10.25 -14.31
CA LEU A 289 -1.53 9.45 -15.47
C LEU A 289 -1.27 10.32 -16.70
N LEU A 290 -2.17 11.27 -16.96
CA LEU A 290 -2.17 12.12 -18.16
C LEU A 290 -2.72 13.49 -17.80
N SER A 291 -1.93 14.55 -18.02
CA SER A 291 -2.36 15.94 -17.88
C SER A 291 -2.63 16.53 -19.25
N ALA A 292 -3.88 16.42 -19.71
CA ALA A 292 -4.27 16.87 -21.04
C ALA A 292 -4.47 18.40 -21.09
N THR A 293 -4.34 18.99 -22.29
CA THR A 293 -4.63 20.43 -22.49
C THR A 293 -6.09 20.76 -22.14
N ASN A 294 -7.02 19.88 -22.48
CA ASN A 294 -8.40 19.96 -22.01
C ASN A 294 -8.52 19.17 -20.69
N PRO A 295 -8.83 19.81 -19.54
CA PRO A 295 -8.95 19.14 -18.25
C PRO A 295 -9.91 17.95 -18.26
N SER A 296 -10.97 17.96 -19.08
CA SER A 296 -11.92 16.85 -19.17
C SER A 296 -11.33 15.55 -19.71
N ASN A 297 -10.16 15.61 -20.34
CA ASN A 297 -9.46 14.46 -20.89
C ASN A 297 -8.29 14.00 -19.99
N SER A 298 -8.07 14.66 -18.85
CA SER A 298 -7.00 14.29 -17.92
C SER A 298 -7.37 13.00 -17.20
N LEU A 299 -6.37 12.14 -17.00
CA LEU A 299 -6.55 10.82 -16.43
C LEU A 299 -5.79 10.67 -15.12
N VAL A 300 -6.35 9.88 -14.23
CA VAL A 300 -5.81 9.56 -12.91
C VAL A 300 -5.87 8.05 -12.70
N ILE A 301 -4.84 7.51 -12.04
CA ILE A 301 -4.79 6.13 -11.55
C ILE A 301 -5.37 6.13 -10.14
N CYS A 302 -6.35 5.27 -9.93
CA CYS A 302 -7.09 5.14 -8.68
C CYS A 302 -6.89 3.73 -8.13
N PRO A 303 -5.97 3.55 -7.17
CA PRO A 303 -5.70 2.25 -6.61
C PRO A 303 -6.64 1.92 -5.44
N ASP A 304 -7.89 2.39 -5.43
CA ASP A 304 -8.85 2.21 -4.33
C ASP A 304 -9.41 0.78 -4.25
N LYS A 305 -9.59 0.12 -5.40
CA LYS A 305 -10.12 -1.25 -5.50
C LYS A 305 -9.08 -2.26 -5.97
N ARG A 306 -8.21 -1.84 -6.87
CA ARG A 306 -7.19 -2.66 -7.53
C ARG A 306 -5.86 -1.94 -7.50
N GLY A 307 -4.77 -2.61 -7.17
CA GLY A 307 -3.45 -1.99 -7.20
C GLY A 307 -2.33 -2.93 -6.80
N ASN A 308 -1.11 -2.41 -6.73
CA ASN A 308 0.07 -3.15 -6.32
C ASN A 308 0.81 -2.44 -5.17
N ILE A 309 2.08 -2.78 -4.97
CA ILE A 309 2.91 -2.24 -3.90
C ILE A 309 3.16 -0.73 -4.01
N ALA A 310 3.05 -0.15 -5.22
CA ALA A 310 3.42 1.24 -5.47
C ALA A 310 2.62 2.24 -4.63
N ARG A 311 1.35 1.92 -4.33
CA ARG A 311 0.49 2.81 -3.53
C ARG A 311 0.91 2.94 -2.06
N PHE A 312 1.74 2.03 -1.57
CA PHE A 312 2.23 2.00 -0.18
C PHE A 312 3.63 2.63 -0.04
N ILE A 313 4.19 3.18 -1.12
CA ILE A 313 5.48 3.87 -1.07
C ILE A 313 5.26 5.29 -0.54
N ASN A 314 5.92 5.63 0.56
CA ASN A 314 5.75 6.92 1.22
C ASN A 314 6.37 8.07 0.43
N GLY A 315 5.74 9.24 0.53
CA GLY A 315 6.26 10.50 0.01
C GLY A 315 7.18 11.19 1.02
N ILE A 316 7.97 12.15 0.53
CA ILE A 316 8.77 13.03 1.39
C ILE A 316 7.95 14.25 1.82
N ASN A 317 8.31 14.84 2.97
CA ASN A 317 7.76 16.12 3.38
C ASN A 317 8.39 17.26 2.56
N ASN A 318 7.63 17.87 1.65
CA ASN A 318 8.13 18.93 0.75
C ASN A 318 8.32 20.31 1.41
N HIS A 319 7.93 20.46 2.68
CA HIS A 319 8.01 21.72 3.45
C HIS A 319 9.20 21.77 4.41
N ASN A 320 9.83 20.64 4.73
CA ASN A 320 11.04 20.60 5.53
C ASN A 320 12.27 20.84 4.63
N GLN A 321 13.25 21.61 5.11
CA GLN A 321 14.48 21.87 4.35
C GLN A 321 15.45 20.68 4.38
N LEU A 322 15.33 19.80 5.38
CA LEU A 322 16.21 18.63 5.54
C LEU A 322 15.83 17.44 4.62
N SER A 323 14.68 17.51 3.94
CA SER A 323 14.15 16.45 3.07
C SER A 323 14.41 16.70 1.57
N ARG A 324 15.15 17.76 1.21
CA ARG A 324 15.50 18.12 -0.17
C ARG A 324 16.96 17.84 -0.51
#